data_AF-A0A9D7JAE2-F1
#
_entry.id   AF-A0A9D7JAE2-F1
#
_cell.length_a   1.000
_cell.length_b   1.000
_cell.length_c   1.000
_cell.angle_alpha   90.00
_cell.angle_beta   90.00
_cell.angle_gamma   90.00
#
_symmetry.space_group_name_H-M   'P 1'
#
loop_
_entity.id
_entity.type
_entity.pdbx_description
1 polymer ?
#
loop_
_entity_poly.entity_id
_entity_poly.type
_entity_poly.pdbx_seq_one_letter_code
_entity_poly.pdbx_strand_id
1 'polypeptide(L)'
;MTTYLLGQAVPLAYAVTDETGEAASPATAVLTITKPDGTTATPTVTEDADTVGLFVLDYVPTVVGPHAAVFVTTVPPGAEATTWLVASGAQYPVSLDDVKAYIGTSAATDVNLADALAAEYAAQAARCRTGLYTDDLRQALLRRVQCNIARRSLPLGMTLGDNDAGTSSYVPGQDPEVRRLEAPYRRMVVG
;
A
#
# COMPACT_ATOMS: atom_id res chain seq x y z
N MET A 1 -12.60 12.81 2.67
CA MET A 1 -11.25 12.52 2.16
C MET A 1 -11.32 11.22 1.37
N THR A 2 -11.13 11.28 0.05
CA THR A 2 -11.22 10.13 -0.84
C THR A 2 -9.93 9.32 -0.81
N THR A 3 -10.01 8.00 -0.96
CA THR A 3 -8.84 7.10 -0.98
C THR A 3 -8.66 6.51 -2.38
N TYR A 4 -7.43 6.51 -2.87
CA TYR A 4 -7.02 5.96 -4.17
C TYR A 4 -5.92 4.91 -3.96
N LEU A 5 -5.76 4.02 -4.93
CA LEU A 5 -4.65 3.08 -4.94
C LEU A 5 -3.40 3.70 -5.59
N LEU A 6 -2.22 3.27 -5.19
CA LEU A 6 -0.96 3.66 -5.82
C LEU A 6 -1.01 3.28 -7.31
N GLY A 7 -0.67 4.23 -8.19
CA GLY A 7 -0.77 4.04 -9.63
C GLY A 7 -2.18 4.21 -10.21
N GLN A 8 -3.23 4.33 -9.38
CA GLN A 8 -4.56 4.75 -9.85
C GLN A 8 -4.55 6.24 -10.17
N ALA A 9 -5.18 6.63 -11.27
CA ALA A 9 -5.43 8.03 -11.59
C ALA A 9 -6.37 8.66 -10.55
N VAL A 10 -5.93 9.79 -10.01
CA VAL A 10 -6.70 10.69 -9.15
C VAL A 10 -7.27 11.79 -10.04
N PRO A 11 -8.58 11.78 -10.33
CA PRO A 11 -9.20 12.85 -11.11
C PRO A 11 -9.25 14.12 -10.26
N LEU A 12 -8.58 15.17 -10.73
CA LEU A 12 -8.62 16.50 -10.17
C LEU A 12 -9.36 17.42 -11.13
N ALA A 13 -10.33 18.17 -10.61
CA ALA A 13 -11.10 19.13 -11.37
C ALA A 13 -11.24 20.40 -10.53
N TYR A 14 -11.00 21.55 -11.16
CA TYR A 14 -11.09 22.87 -10.54
C TYR A 14 -11.88 23.80 -11.45
N ALA A 15 -12.82 24.54 -10.87
CA ALA A 15 -13.62 25.53 -11.59
C ALA A 15 -13.12 26.94 -11.25
N VAL A 16 -12.99 27.77 -12.27
CA VAL A 16 -12.56 29.16 -12.16
C VAL A 16 -13.69 30.06 -12.60
N THR A 17 -14.10 30.96 -11.71
CA THR A 17 -15.12 31.98 -11.99
C THR A 17 -14.55 33.37 -11.78
N ASP A 18 -15.11 34.34 -12.50
CA ASP A 18 -14.81 35.75 -12.31
C ASP A 18 -15.58 36.36 -11.12
N GLU A 19 -15.42 37.68 -10.94
CA GLU A 19 -16.08 38.45 -9.88
C GLU A 19 -17.61 38.53 -10.01
N THR A 20 -18.15 38.18 -11.17
CA THR A 20 -19.60 38.11 -11.44
C THR A 20 -20.16 36.70 -11.22
N GLY A 21 -19.29 35.70 -10.97
CA GLY A 21 -19.65 34.30 -10.79
C GLY A 21 -19.73 33.51 -12.10
N GLU A 22 -19.32 34.09 -13.21
CA GLU A 22 -19.31 33.44 -14.52
C GLU A 22 -17.99 32.69 -14.75
N ALA A 23 -18.05 31.59 -15.50
CA ALA A 23 -16.85 30.80 -15.79
C ALA A 23 -15.86 31.59 -16.65
N ALA A 24 -14.59 31.60 -16.26
CA ALA A 24 -13.57 32.43 -16.89
C ALA A 24 -12.21 31.74 -16.99
N SER A 25 -11.53 31.93 -18.12
CA SER A 25 -10.16 31.47 -18.32
C SER A 25 -9.19 32.41 -17.59
N PRO A 26 -8.39 31.91 -16.63
CA PRO A 26 -7.43 32.73 -15.92
C PRO A 26 -6.19 33.04 -16.76
N ALA A 27 -5.47 34.12 -16.44
CA ALA A 27 -4.19 34.44 -17.10
C ALA A 27 -3.09 33.41 -16.79
N THR A 28 -3.09 32.85 -15.58
CA THR A 28 -2.24 31.70 -15.21
C THR A 28 -2.99 30.77 -14.26
N ALA A 29 -2.67 29.49 -14.34
CA ALA A 29 -3.16 28.44 -13.45
C ALA A 29 -2.00 27.53 -13.06
N VAL A 30 -1.78 27.35 -11.75
CA VAL A 30 -0.68 26.55 -11.20
C VAL A 30 -1.25 25.56 -10.19
N LEU A 31 -0.98 24.28 -10.42
CA LEU A 31 -1.32 23.20 -9.49
C LEU A 31 -0.06 22.73 -8.76
N THR A 32 -0.05 22.84 -7.43
CA THR A 32 1.03 22.32 -6.59
C THR A 32 0.53 21.16 -5.77
N ILE A 33 1.13 19.98 -5.94
CA ILE A 33 0.81 18.77 -5.18
C ILE A 33 1.92 18.52 -4.16
N THR A 34 1.57 18.56 -2.89
CA THR A 34 2.43 18.16 -1.77
C THR A 34 2.28 16.67 -1.52
N LYS A 35 3.39 15.96 -1.53
CA LYS A 35 3.49 14.53 -1.30
C LYS A 35 3.64 14.21 0.21
N PRO A 36 3.45 12.95 0.61
CA PRO A 36 3.63 12.50 1.99
C PRO A 36 5.01 12.77 2.60
N ASP A 37 6.05 12.86 1.76
CA ASP A 37 7.43 13.14 2.16
C ASP A 37 7.74 14.65 2.30
N GLY A 38 6.74 15.51 2.09
CA GLY A 38 6.86 16.96 2.11
C GLY A 38 7.43 17.57 0.82
N THR A 39 7.80 16.75 -0.17
CA THR A 39 8.21 17.26 -1.49
C THR A 39 7.00 17.69 -2.30
N THR A 40 7.22 18.59 -3.26
CA THR A 40 6.16 19.08 -4.14
C THR A 40 6.35 18.62 -5.58
N ALA A 41 5.24 18.44 -6.30
CA ALA A 41 5.19 18.30 -7.74
C ALA A 41 4.30 19.38 -8.32
N THR A 42 4.64 19.89 -9.51
CA THR A 42 3.88 20.93 -10.20
C THR A 42 3.48 20.42 -11.59
N PRO A 43 2.51 19.50 -11.67
CA PRO A 43 2.07 18.98 -12.96
C PRO A 43 1.40 20.07 -13.79
N THR A 44 1.52 19.98 -15.11
CA THR A 44 0.77 20.83 -16.04
C THR A 44 -0.70 20.46 -15.95
N VAL A 45 -1.54 21.44 -15.60
CA VAL A 45 -2.99 21.35 -15.65
C VAL A 45 -3.47 22.23 -16.80
N THR A 46 -4.42 21.75 -17.58
CA THR A 46 -4.95 22.47 -18.74
C THR A 46 -6.43 22.72 -18.58
N GLU A 47 -6.89 23.82 -19.17
CA GLU A 47 -8.31 24.11 -19.32
C GLU A 47 -8.95 23.07 -20.25
N ASP A 48 -10.16 22.64 -19.92
CA ASP A 48 -10.98 21.76 -20.72
C ASP A 48 -11.34 22.45 -22.04
N ALA A 49 -11.24 21.71 -23.15
CA ALA A 49 -11.43 22.29 -24.48
C ALA A 49 -12.88 22.69 -24.76
N ASP A 50 -13.83 22.04 -24.10
CA ASP A 50 -15.27 22.22 -24.32
C ASP A 50 -15.92 23.10 -23.24
N THR A 51 -15.22 23.33 -22.11
CA THR A 51 -15.76 23.99 -20.93
C THR A 51 -14.80 25.07 -20.40
N VAL A 52 -15.12 26.34 -20.69
CA VAL A 52 -14.39 27.50 -20.16
C VAL A 52 -14.35 27.49 -18.64
N GLY A 53 -13.20 27.82 -18.06
CA GLY A 53 -12.97 27.91 -16.62
C GLY A 53 -12.84 26.56 -15.91
N LEU A 54 -12.99 25.42 -16.61
CA LEU A 54 -12.80 24.10 -16.02
C LEU A 54 -11.37 23.60 -16.28
N PHE A 55 -10.66 23.24 -15.23
CA PHE A 55 -9.31 22.68 -15.31
C PHE A 55 -9.32 21.24 -14.82
N VAL A 56 -8.88 20.31 -15.66
CA VAL A 56 -8.88 18.87 -15.33
C VAL A 56 -7.49 18.26 -15.45
N LEU A 57 -7.18 17.33 -14.54
CA LEU A 57 -5.96 16.54 -14.56
C LEU A 57 -6.18 15.19 -13.89
N ASP A 58 -5.79 14.12 -14.58
CA ASP A 58 -5.64 12.79 -13.98
C ASP A 58 -4.23 12.63 -13.42
N TYR A 59 -4.07 12.88 -12.12
CA TYR A 59 -2.78 12.76 -11.45
C TYR A 59 -2.51 11.31 -11.04
N VAL A 60 -1.37 10.74 -11.41
CA VAL A 60 -0.96 9.37 -11.01
C VAL A 60 0.08 9.46 -9.87
N PRO A 61 -0.29 9.11 -8.63
CA PRO A 61 0.64 9.16 -7.50
C PRO A 61 1.70 8.06 -7.58
N THR A 62 2.92 8.40 -7.18
CA THR A 62 4.09 7.49 -7.17
C THR A 62 4.52 7.06 -5.77
N VAL A 63 3.90 7.62 -4.73
CA VAL A 63 4.18 7.33 -3.32
C VAL A 63 2.88 7.12 -2.55
N VAL A 64 2.96 6.32 -1.49
CA VAL A 64 1.82 6.01 -0.59
C VAL A 64 1.76 7.03 0.52
N GLY A 65 0.55 7.44 0.92
CA GLY A 65 0.30 8.33 2.04
C GLY A 65 -0.61 9.52 1.69
N PRO A 66 -0.76 10.48 2.62
CA PRO A 66 -1.60 11.65 2.43
C PRO A 66 -0.99 12.60 1.39
N HIS A 67 -1.81 13.05 0.45
CA HIS A 67 -1.47 14.06 -0.53
C HIS A 67 -2.40 15.26 -0.39
N ALA A 68 -1.88 16.45 -0.72
CA ALA A 68 -2.65 17.67 -0.81
C ALA A 68 -2.29 18.41 -2.10
N ALA A 69 -3.29 18.90 -2.81
CA ALA A 69 -3.13 19.79 -3.94
C ALA A 69 -3.62 21.19 -3.58
N VAL A 70 -2.92 22.20 -4.08
CA VAL A 70 -3.38 23.59 -4.09
C VAL A 70 -3.34 24.08 -5.54
N PHE A 71 -4.50 24.41 -6.07
CA PHE A 71 -4.68 25.04 -7.36
C PHE A 71 -4.78 26.55 -7.16
N VAL A 72 -3.97 27.33 -7.88
CA VAL A 72 -3.92 28.80 -7.75
C VAL A 72 -4.03 29.42 -9.14
N THR A 73 -4.86 30.44 -9.28
CA THR A 73 -5.02 31.20 -10.52
C THR A 73 -4.64 32.66 -10.33
N THR A 74 -4.27 33.31 -11.44
CA THR A 74 -4.14 34.77 -11.51
C THR A 74 -5.11 35.33 -12.54
N VAL A 75 -5.86 36.37 -12.15
CA VAL A 75 -6.81 37.09 -13.00
C VAL A 75 -7.80 36.14 -13.72
N PRO A 76 -8.92 35.76 -13.08
CA PRO A 76 -9.31 36.12 -11.72
C PRO A 76 -8.45 35.40 -10.66
N PRO A 77 -8.13 36.06 -9.52
CA PRO A 77 -7.36 35.44 -8.46
C PRO A 77 -8.23 34.42 -7.70
N GLY A 78 -7.72 33.20 -7.56
CA GLY A 78 -8.42 32.11 -6.88
C GLY A 78 -7.44 31.10 -6.30
N ALA A 79 -7.87 30.40 -5.25
CA ALA A 79 -7.13 29.29 -4.67
C ALA A 79 -8.10 28.22 -4.16
N GLU A 80 -7.87 26.97 -4.55
CA GLU A 80 -8.65 25.81 -4.12
C GLU A 80 -7.72 24.70 -3.65
N ALA A 81 -8.09 24.03 -2.55
CA ALA A 81 -7.28 22.97 -1.95
C ALA A 81 -8.05 21.66 -1.88
N THR A 82 -7.39 20.57 -2.28
CA THR A 82 -7.95 19.22 -2.32
C THR A 82 -7.02 18.24 -1.63
N THR A 83 -7.56 17.34 -0.80
CA THR A 83 -6.76 16.33 -0.09
C THR A 83 -7.28 14.92 -0.34
N TRP A 84 -6.36 13.98 -0.54
CA TRP A 84 -6.69 12.57 -0.72
C TRP A 84 -5.65 11.66 -0.06
N LEU A 85 -6.03 10.40 0.14
CA LEU A 85 -5.15 9.36 0.65
C LEU A 85 -4.76 8.43 -0.49
N VAL A 86 -3.48 8.09 -0.60
CA VAL A 86 -3.00 7.03 -1.48
C VAL A 86 -2.63 5.82 -0.65
N ALA A 87 -3.28 4.68 -0.91
CA ALA A 87 -2.98 3.38 -0.31
C ALA A 87 -2.19 2.51 -1.30
N SER A 88 -1.43 1.52 -0.83
CA SER A 88 -0.48 0.76 -1.68
C SER A 88 -1.09 -0.18 -2.72
N GLY A 89 -2.37 -0.07 -3.07
CA GLY A 89 -2.91 -0.77 -4.24
C GLY A 89 -2.95 -2.29 -4.19
N ALA A 90 -2.57 -2.87 -3.06
CA ALA A 90 -2.84 -4.21 -2.60
C ALA A 90 -2.60 -4.11 -1.08
N GLN A 91 -3.55 -4.53 -0.26
CA GLN A 91 -3.36 -4.52 1.20
C GLN A 91 -2.09 -5.31 1.58
N TYR A 92 -1.74 -6.27 0.70
CA TYR A 92 -0.55 -7.10 0.76
C TYR A 92 0.06 -7.25 -0.64
N PRO A 93 1.39 -7.26 -0.76
CA PRO A 93 2.12 -7.60 -2.00
C PRO A 93 2.01 -9.09 -2.40
N VAL A 94 1.16 -9.85 -1.72
CA VAL A 94 0.79 -11.25 -1.96
C VAL A 94 -0.73 -11.33 -1.88
N SER A 95 -1.39 -11.83 -2.92
CA SER A 95 -2.85 -12.01 -2.92
C SER A 95 -3.28 -13.27 -2.15
N LEU A 96 -4.58 -13.37 -1.84
CA LEU A 96 -5.13 -14.59 -1.26
C LEU A 96 -4.98 -15.80 -2.21
N ASP A 97 -5.05 -15.56 -3.52
CA ASP A 97 -4.86 -16.60 -4.53
C ASP A 97 -3.40 -17.07 -4.59
N ASP A 98 -2.43 -16.17 -4.41
CA ASP A 98 -1.02 -16.55 -4.27
C ASP A 98 -0.79 -17.44 -3.05
N VAL A 99 -1.45 -17.13 -1.92
CA VAL A 99 -1.41 -17.95 -0.70
C VAL A 99 -2.00 -19.33 -0.96
N LYS A 100 -3.17 -19.40 -1.60
CA LYS A 100 -3.82 -20.67 -1.95
C LYS A 100 -2.96 -21.50 -2.91
N ALA A 101 -2.39 -20.86 -3.93
CA ALA A 101 -1.49 -21.51 -4.87
C ALA A 101 -0.22 -22.04 -4.18
N TYR A 102 0.32 -21.30 -3.21
CA TYR A 102 1.51 -21.70 -2.46
C TYR A 102 1.25 -22.86 -1.49
N ILE A 103 0.15 -22.79 -0.73
CA ILE A 103 -0.21 -23.82 0.27
C ILE A 103 -0.73 -25.08 -0.42
N GLY A 104 -1.36 -24.94 -1.58
CA GLY A 104 -2.08 -26.02 -2.25
C GLY A 104 -3.37 -26.36 -1.50
N THR A 105 -3.67 -27.65 -1.39
CA THR A 105 -4.89 -28.12 -0.71
C THR A 105 -4.79 -27.90 0.80
N SER A 106 -5.73 -27.10 1.35
CA SER A 106 -5.82 -26.78 2.77
C SER A 106 -7.26 -26.87 3.26
N ALA A 107 -7.46 -27.26 4.52
CA ALA A 107 -8.77 -27.23 5.18
C ALA A 107 -9.14 -25.84 5.76
N ALA A 108 -8.24 -24.86 5.68
CA ALA A 108 -8.49 -23.49 6.13
C ALA A 108 -9.44 -22.76 5.17
N THR A 109 -10.40 -22.04 5.73
CA THR A 109 -11.33 -21.19 4.98
C THR A 109 -10.62 -19.94 4.45
N ASP A 110 -11.20 -19.30 3.44
CA ASP A 110 -10.69 -18.03 2.88
C ASP A 110 -10.56 -16.94 3.95
N VAL A 111 -11.49 -16.88 4.90
CA VAL A 111 -11.43 -15.96 6.05
C VAL A 111 -10.20 -16.27 6.91
N ASN A 112 -9.95 -17.54 7.24
CA ASN A 112 -8.78 -17.93 8.04
C ASN A 112 -7.46 -17.62 7.32
N LEU A 113 -7.42 -17.82 6.00
CA LEU A 113 -6.26 -17.51 5.17
C LEU A 113 -6.02 -16.00 5.08
N ALA A 114 -7.07 -15.21 4.89
CA ALA A 114 -6.99 -13.74 4.88
C ALA A 114 -6.51 -13.18 6.24
N ASP A 115 -7.05 -13.71 7.34
CA ASP A 115 -6.64 -13.32 8.69
C ASP A 115 -5.17 -13.67 8.97
N ALA A 116 -4.72 -14.85 8.54
CA ALA A 116 -3.32 -15.26 8.68
C ALA A 116 -2.38 -14.40 7.83
N LEU A 117 -2.78 -14.09 6.59
CA LEU A 117 -2.03 -13.21 5.70
C LEU A 117 -1.88 -11.80 6.29
N ALA A 118 -2.97 -11.25 6.84
CA ALA A 118 -2.97 -9.96 7.52
C ALA A 118 -2.01 -9.92 8.70
N ALA A 119 -2.11 -10.92 9.58
CA ALA A 119 -1.28 -11.01 10.78
C ALA A 119 0.21 -11.15 10.44
N GLU A 120 0.56 -12.02 9.48
CA GLU A 120 1.96 -12.26 9.13
C GLU A 120 2.58 -11.11 8.34
N TYR A 121 1.80 -10.43 7.50
CA TYR A 121 2.29 -9.21 6.83
C TYR A 121 2.59 -8.12 7.86
N ALA A 122 1.69 -7.87 8.81
CA ALA A 122 1.93 -6.90 9.88
C ALA A 122 3.19 -7.25 10.69
N ALA A 123 3.39 -8.53 11.02
CA ALA A 123 4.57 -9.00 11.74
C ALA A 123 5.87 -8.85 10.91
N GLN A 124 5.82 -9.06 9.60
CA GLN A 124 6.95 -8.84 8.71
C GLN A 124 7.26 -7.35 8.56
N ALA A 125 6.24 -6.51 8.36
CA ALA A 125 6.37 -5.05 8.22
C ALA A 125 6.95 -4.39 9.48
N ALA A 126 6.64 -4.93 10.67
CA ALA A 126 7.23 -4.46 11.93
C ALA A 126 8.75 -4.71 12.01
N ARG A 127 9.26 -5.75 11.34
CA ARG A 127 10.67 -6.17 11.43
C ARG A 127 11.51 -5.80 10.22
N CYS A 128 10.89 -5.70 9.05
CA CYS A 128 11.57 -5.51 7.77
C CYS A 128 11.27 -4.13 7.17
N ARG A 129 12.16 -3.69 6.29
CA ARG A 129 11.95 -2.54 5.40
C ARG A 129 11.13 -3.04 4.20
N THR A 130 9.84 -2.73 4.18
CA THR A 130 8.89 -3.23 3.16
C THR A 130 8.62 -2.22 2.02
N GLY A 131 9.36 -1.12 1.94
CA GLY A 131 9.16 -0.07 0.94
C GLY A 131 9.42 -0.49 -0.51
N LEU A 132 10.24 -1.53 -0.72
CA LEU A 132 10.38 -2.26 -1.98
C LEU A 132 10.17 -3.73 -1.63
N TYR A 133 9.05 -4.30 -2.07
CA TYR A 133 8.70 -5.66 -1.72
C TYR A 133 9.33 -6.65 -2.69
N THR A 134 10.43 -7.27 -2.26
CA THR A 134 11.24 -8.18 -3.08
C THR A 134 10.68 -9.60 -3.11
N ASP A 135 11.12 -10.40 -4.07
CA ASP A 135 10.75 -11.83 -4.14
C ASP A 135 11.12 -12.59 -2.86
N ASP A 136 12.21 -12.20 -2.19
CA ASP A 136 12.59 -12.79 -0.91
C ASP A 136 11.56 -12.52 0.19
N LEU A 137 11.10 -11.27 0.31
CA LEU A 137 10.05 -10.90 1.27
C LEU A 137 8.72 -11.57 0.94
N ARG A 138 8.42 -11.75 -0.36
CA ARG A 138 7.26 -12.50 -0.86
C ARG A 138 7.29 -13.96 -0.43
N GLN A 139 8.40 -14.65 -0.69
CA GLN A 139 8.58 -16.04 -0.28
C GLN A 139 8.56 -16.19 1.25
N ALA A 140 9.16 -15.25 1.98
CA ALA A 140 9.12 -15.25 3.44
C ALA A 140 7.69 -15.11 3.98
N LEU A 141 6.86 -14.24 3.41
CA LEU A 141 5.48 -14.06 3.82
C LEU A 141 4.63 -15.30 3.55
N LEU A 142 4.75 -15.90 2.36
CA LEU A 142 4.04 -17.13 2.02
C LEU A 142 4.36 -18.28 3.01
N ARG A 143 5.64 -18.45 3.36
CA ARG A 143 6.09 -19.44 4.36
C ARG A 143 5.54 -19.17 5.76
N ARG A 144 5.52 -17.89 6.16
CA ARG A 144 4.95 -17.47 7.45
C ARG A 144 3.46 -17.82 7.54
N VAL A 145 2.70 -17.51 6.49
CA VAL A 145 1.26 -17.82 6.44
C VAL A 145 1.02 -19.33 6.53
N GLN A 146 1.76 -20.12 5.75
CA GLN A 146 1.69 -21.59 5.83
C GLN A 146 1.99 -22.09 7.25
N CYS A 147 3.05 -21.58 7.88
CA CYS A 147 3.41 -21.94 9.26
C CYS A 147 2.32 -21.53 10.27
N ASN A 148 1.69 -20.37 10.08
CA ASN A 148 0.62 -19.89 10.96
C ASN A 148 -0.59 -20.82 10.87
N ILE A 149 -1.03 -21.16 9.66
CA ILE A 149 -2.16 -22.07 9.43
C ILE A 149 -1.88 -23.46 10.00
N ALA A 150 -0.70 -24.03 9.74
CA ALA A 150 -0.30 -25.34 10.28
C ALA A 150 -0.26 -25.36 11.82
N ARG A 151 0.03 -24.23 12.47
CA ARG A 151 0.01 -24.12 13.93
C ARG A 151 -1.39 -23.94 14.49
N ARG A 152 -2.27 -23.22 13.79
CA ARG A 152 -3.68 -23.09 14.20
C ARG A 152 -4.40 -24.44 14.25
N SER A 153 -3.96 -25.40 13.44
CA SER A 153 -4.50 -26.77 13.46
C SER A 153 -3.98 -27.63 14.62
N LEU A 154 -2.97 -27.18 15.39
CA LEU A 154 -2.44 -27.92 16.53
C LEU A 154 -3.09 -27.48 17.85
N PRO A 155 -3.49 -28.41 18.73
CA PRO A 155 -3.95 -28.07 20.08
C PRO A 155 -2.86 -27.31 20.86
N LEU A 156 -3.27 -26.24 21.54
CA LEU A 156 -2.37 -25.49 22.43
C LEU A 156 -1.88 -26.41 23.55
N GLY A 157 -0.56 -26.58 23.69
CA GLY A 157 0.06 -27.35 24.78
C GLY A 157 0.63 -28.73 24.41
N MET A 158 0.53 -29.18 23.15
CA MET A 158 1.31 -30.34 22.69
C MET A 158 2.68 -29.91 22.17
N THR A 159 3.71 -30.06 23.00
CA THR A 159 5.07 -30.31 22.49
C THR A 159 5.11 -31.75 22.01
N LEU A 160 5.28 -31.98 20.71
CA LEU A 160 5.67 -33.31 20.20
C LEU A 160 7.06 -33.61 20.78
N GLY A 161 7.08 -34.31 21.91
CA GLY A 161 8.28 -34.88 22.52
C GLY A 161 8.45 -36.32 22.07
N ASP A 162 9.68 -36.61 21.64
CA ASP A 162 10.32 -37.91 21.50
C ASP A 162 9.53 -39.00 20.78
N ASN A 163 9.54 -38.94 19.45
CA ASN A 163 9.42 -40.13 18.63
C ASN A 163 10.80 -40.47 18.07
N ASP A 164 11.34 -41.62 18.47
CA ASP A 164 12.63 -42.22 18.08
C ASP A 164 12.61 -42.73 16.61
N ALA A 165 11.94 -41.98 15.73
CA ALA A 165 11.72 -42.28 14.33
C ALA A 165 11.70 -40.98 13.53
N GLY A 166 12.88 -40.44 13.25
CA GLY A 166 13.22 -39.64 12.05
C GLY A 166 12.35 -38.44 11.66
N THR A 167 11.43 -37.99 12.48
CA THR A 167 10.50 -36.93 12.12
C THR A 167 11.08 -35.61 12.63
N SER A 168 11.52 -34.74 11.73
CA SER A 168 12.12 -33.45 12.05
C SER A 168 11.23 -32.68 13.04
N SER A 169 11.69 -32.50 14.26
CA SER A 169 11.05 -31.65 15.25
C SER A 169 11.15 -30.20 14.77
N TYR A 170 10.07 -29.67 14.20
CA TYR A 170 9.99 -28.26 13.84
C TYR A 170 9.98 -27.43 15.12
N VAL A 171 11.07 -26.70 15.39
CA VAL A 171 11.14 -25.77 16.52
C VAL A 171 10.11 -24.65 16.29
N PRO A 172 9.13 -24.46 17.20
CA PRO A 172 8.15 -23.40 17.07
C PRO A 172 8.82 -22.02 17.06
N GLY A 173 8.41 -21.17 16.12
CA GLY A 173 8.81 -19.75 16.06
C GLY A 173 10.10 -19.43 15.28
N GLN A 174 10.74 -20.41 14.66
CA GLN A 174 12.12 -20.27 14.16
C GLN A 174 12.33 -20.89 12.78
N ASP A 175 11.52 -20.57 11.75
CA ASP A 175 11.80 -20.99 10.36
C ASP A 175 13.15 -20.40 9.88
N PRO A 176 14.19 -21.22 9.60
CA PRO A 176 15.49 -20.74 9.14
C PRO A 176 15.42 -20.05 7.77
N GLU A 177 14.54 -20.49 6.88
CA GLU A 177 14.41 -19.90 5.54
C GLU A 177 13.78 -18.51 5.62
N VAL A 178 12.74 -18.34 6.44
CA VAL A 178 12.17 -17.01 6.69
C VAL A 178 13.25 -16.07 7.24
N ARG A 179 14.13 -16.56 8.12
CA ARG A 179 15.26 -15.76 8.63
C ARG A 179 16.27 -15.41 7.55
N ARG A 180 16.64 -16.36 6.69
CA ARG A 180 17.57 -16.14 5.57
C ARG A 180 17.02 -15.10 4.59
N LEU A 181 15.75 -15.24 4.22
CA LEU A 181 15.06 -14.35 3.28
C LEU A 181 14.84 -12.95 3.84
N GLU A 182 14.51 -12.82 5.14
CA GLU A 182 14.30 -11.51 5.77
C GLU A 182 15.60 -10.80 6.17
N ALA A 183 16.71 -11.52 6.34
CA ALA A 183 17.96 -10.99 6.89
C ALA A 183 18.43 -9.68 6.21
N PRO A 184 18.42 -9.55 4.87
CA PRO A 184 18.86 -8.32 4.21
C PRO A 184 17.96 -7.10 4.50
N TYR A 185 16.69 -7.34 4.84
CA TYR A 185 15.66 -6.31 4.95
C TYR A 185 15.36 -5.95 6.40
N ARG A 186 15.89 -6.69 7.38
CA ARG A 186 15.64 -6.40 8.79
C ARG A 186 16.10 -4.99 9.16
N ARG A 187 15.24 -4.31 9.93
CA ARG A 187 15.58 -3.03 10.56
C ARG A 187 16.59 -3.31 11.67
N MET A 188 17.71 -2.60 11.66
CA MET A 188 18.63 -2.65 12.79
C MET A 188 17.94 -2.01 13.99
N VAL A 189 17.86 -2.74 15.10
CA VAL A 189 17.52 -2.15 16.39
C VAL A 189 18.83 -1.62 16.95
N VAL A 190 19.03 -0.30 16.87
CA VAL A 190 20.09 0.35 17.63
C VAL A 190 19.58 0.44 19.06
N GLY A 191 20.14 -0.41 19.92
CA GLY A 191 19.92 -0.37 21.37
C GLY A 191 20.99 0.48 22.05
#